data_AF-A0A3D0MZQ1-F1
#
_entry.id   AF-A0A3D0MZQ1-F1
#
_cell.length_a   1.000
_cell.length_b   1.000
_cell.length_c   1.000
_cell.angle_alpha   90.00
_cell.angle_beta   90.00
_cell.angle_gamma   90.00
#
_symmetry.space_group_name_H-M   'P 1'
#
loop_
_entity.id
_entity.type
_entity.pdbx_description
1 polymer ?
#
loop_
_entity_poly.entity_id
_entity_poly.type
_entity_poly.pdbx_seq_one_letter_code
_entity_poly.pdbx_strand_id
1 'polypeptide(L)'
;MKKTSNLKTQSGIDKLNKYLNSDWVYILLLLIFCIIIFRELITGQSWLHDDFPYVYYPGKFLMAVSLANDIFPYWNPFAFSGTPFFADPQIGILYPLNYVMKYFVSNNSLNPLVVQNIIVLHFFLASVFAYLFAKELKLNKLASFVFGMIYTYSAFMIIHMMHMNLLESLIWLPFALYLFLKFINTNKFYFIILAGLTMCLSILGGYPQTFVFNFIFLGLFALYYIYKSYKSKDNKKVIQLIISVIIIVIISGGISSFQL
;
A
#
# COMPACT_ATOMS: atom_id res chain seq x y z
N MET A 1 23.20 -50.51 11.85
CA MET A 1 21.83 -50.00 11.56
C MET A 1 21.47 -48.63 12.18
N LYS A 2 22.22 -48.04 13.13
CA LYS A 2 21.88 -46.73 13.75
C LYS A 2 22.24 -45.45 12.93
N LYS A 3 23.04 -45.55 11.87
CA LYS A 3 23.51 -44.37 11.09
C LYS A 3 22.49 -43.84 10.06
N THR A 4 21.57 -44.69 9.59
CA THR A 4 20.58 -44.34 8.56
C THR A 4 19.33 -43.66 9.12
N SER A 5 19.02 -43.82 10.41
CA SER A 5 17.90 -43.11 11.05
C SER A 5 18.21 -41.63 11.28
N ASN A 6 19.43 -41.30 11.74
CA ASN A 6 19.86 -39.91 11.98
C ASN A 6 19.92 -39.06 10.70
N LEU A 7 20.23 -39.65 9.55
CA LEU A 7 20.26 -38.94 8.26
C LEU A 7 18.85 -38.59 7.76
N LYS A 8 17.85 -39.42 8.04
CA LYS A 8 16.45 -39.13 7.68
C LYS A 8 15.83 -38.04 8.57
N THR A 9 16.15 -38.02 9.86
CA THR A 9 15.72 -36.94 10.78
C THR A 9 16.39 -35.61 10.46
N GLN A 10 17.71 -35.59 10.17
CA GLN A 10 18.40 -34.36 9.75
C GLN A 10 17.82 -33.79 8.44
N SER A 11 17.59 -34.67 7.45
CA SER A 11 16.95 -34.30 6.18
C SER A 11 15.54 -33.74 6.36
N GLY A 12 14.78 -34.23 7.34
CA GLY A 12 13.45 -33.71 7.68
C GLY A 12 13.50 -32.32 8.29
N ILE A 13 14.43 -32.11 9.24
CA ILE A 13 14.66 -30.82 9.91
C ILE A 13 15.15 -29.77 8.92
N ASP A 14 16.05 -30.11 8.00
CA ASP A 14 16.57 -29.18 6.98
C ASP A 14 15.49 -28.77 5.98
N LYS A 15 14.61 -29.71 5.59
CA LYS A 15 13.42 -29.39 4.78
C LYS A 15 12.47 -28.47 5.54
N LEU A 16 12.18 -28.77 6.81
CA LEU A 16 11.31 -27.95 7.65
C LEU A 16 11.87 -26.53 7.81
N ASN A 17 13.18 -26.39 8.07
CA ASN A 17 13.88 -25.11 8.15
C ASN A 17 13.84 -24.34 6.84
N LYS A 18 13.90 -25.02 5.69
CA LYS A 18 13.72 -24.38 4.38
C LYS A 18 12.29 -23.86 4.18
N TYR A 19 11.28 -24.62 4.60
CA TYR A 19 9.87 -24.19 4.54
C TYR A 19 9.57 -23.04 5.51
N LEU A 20 10.02 -23.14 6.76
CA LEU A 20 9.85 -22.10 7.79
C LEU A 20 10.55 -20.80 7.42
N ASN A 21 11.62 -20.89 6.65
CA ASN A 21 12.28 -19.72 6.09
C ASN A 21 11.64 -19.22 4.78
N SER A 22 10.53 -19.75 4.29
CA SER A 22 9.88 -19.22 3.09
C SER A 22 9.25 -17.84 3.36
N ASP A 23 9.24 -16.96 2.36
CA ASP A 23 8.63 -15.62 2.47
C ASP A 23 7.14 -15.70 2.77
N TRP A 24 6.47 -16.72 2.23
CA TRP A 24 5.06 -16.99 2.46
C TRP A 24 4.72 -17.22 3.93
N VAL A 25 5.65 -17.78 4.72
CA VAL A 25 5.44 -17.96 6.17
C VAL A 25 5.34 -16.60 6.84
N TYR A 26 6.25 -15.68 6.55
CA TYR A 26 6.24 -14.34 7.15
C TYR A 26 5.05 -13.50 6.66
N ILE A 27 4.66 -13.62 5.39
CA ILE A 27 3.45 -12.96 4.87
C ILE A 27 2.20 -13.51 5.58
N LEU A 28 2.12 -14.83 5.79
CA LEU A 28 1.03 -15.45 6.54
C LEU A 28 1.02 -14.99 8.00
N LEU A 29 2.19 -14.87 8.64
CA LEU A 29 2.30 -14.34 10.00
C LEU A 29 1.83 -12.87 10.07
N LEU A 30 2.16 -12.03 9.08
CA LEU A 30 1.65 -10.65 8.99
C LEU A 30 0.13 -10.63 8.83
N LEU A 31 -0.42 -11.54 8.02
CA LEU A 31 -1.87 -11.69 7.85
C LEU A 31 -2.55 -12.09 9.16
N ILE A 32 -2.03 -13.12 9.84
CA ILE A 32 -2.55 -13.58 11.13
C ILE A 32 -2.48 -12.46 12.16
N PHE A 33 -1.35 -11.75 12.23
CA PHE A 33 -1.19 -10.62 13.14
C PHE A 33 -2.22 -9.51 12.85
N CYS A 34 -2.41 -9.15 11.58
CA CYS A 34 -3.43 -8.17 11.16
C CYS A 34 -4.84 -8.60 11.59
N ILE A 35 -5.20 -9.86 11.38
CA ILE A 35 -6.49 -10.42 11.80
C ILE A 35 -6.67 -10.36 13.31
N ILE A 36 -5.62 -10.67 14.09
CA ILE A 36 -5.68 -10.65 15.56
C ILE A 36 -5.90 -9.23 16.09
N ILE A 37 -5.15 -8.25 15.54
CA ILE A 37 -5.23 -6.85 15.96
C ILE A 37 -6.60 -6.26 15.61
N PHE A 38 -7.08 -6.48 14.39
CA PHE A 38 -8.32 -5.89 13.91
C PHE A 38 -9.53 -6.83 14.02
N ARG A 39 -9.47 -7.88 14.86
CA ARG A 39 -10.54 -8.90 14.96
C ARG A 39 -11.92 -8.29 15.23
N GLU A 40 -11.98 -7.25 16.07
CA GLU A 40 -13.25 -6.62 16.48
C GLU A 40 -13.82 -5.76 15.36
N LEU A 41 -12.97 -5.11 14.55
CA LEU A 41 -13.39 -4.41 13.34
C LEU A 41 -13.87 -5.41 12.28
N ILE A 42 -13.12 -6.48 12.05
CA ILE A 42 -13.44 -7.50 11.04
C ILE A 42 -14.79 -8.17 11.34
N THR A 43 -15.10 -8.39 12.62
CA THR A 43 -16.34 -9.05 13.06
C THR A 43 -17.49 -8.07 13.30
N GLY A 44 -17.27 -6.76 13.18
CA GLY A 44 -18.28 -5.73 13.46
C GLY A 44 -18.64 -5.58 14.94
N GLN A 45 -17.79 -6.09 15.84
CA GLN A 45 -17.94 -5.91 17.30
C GLN A 45 -17.53 -4.49 17.73
N SER A 46 -16.68 -3.83 16.94
CA SER A 46 -16.26 -2.44 17.13
C SER A 46 -16.40 -1.65 15.84
N TRP A 47 -16.68 -0.35 15.94
CA TRP A 47 -16.84 0.52 14.78
C TRP A 47 -15.86 1.69 14.81
N LEU A 48 -15.42 2.09 13.63
CA LEU A 48 -14.67 3.33 13.45
C LEU A 48 -15.57 4.56 13.74
N HIS A 49 -15.07 5.50 14.54
CA HIS A 49 -15.64 6.78 14.98
C HIS A 49 -15.07 8.01 14.22
N ASP A 50 -15.23 9.22 14.76
CA ASP A 50 -14.76 10.50 14.20
C ASP A 50 -15.18 10.72 12.73
N ASP A 51 -14.26 11.11 11.86
CA ASP A 51 -14.55 11.45 10.46
C ASP A 51 -15.06 10.26 9.64
N PHE A 52 -14.85 9.03 10.11
CA PHE A 52 -15.27 7.83 9.39
C PHE A 52 -16.79 7.81 9.10
N PRO A 53 -17.69 7.82 10.11
CA PRO A 53 -19.14 7.82 9.86
C PRO A 53 -19.67 9.09 9.20
N TYR A 54 -18.97 10.24 9.28
CA TYR A 54 -19.50 11.53 8.81
C TYR A 54 -19.00 11.94 7.42
N VAL A 55 -17.77 11.54 7.05
CA VAL A 55 -17.11 11.97 5.81
C VAL A 55 -16.83 10.77 4.92
N TYR A 56 -16.06 9.81 5.41
CA TYR A 56 -15.53 8.74 4.56
C TYR A 56 -16.58 7.70 4.19
N TYR A 57 -17.32 7.16 5.16
CA TYR A 57 -18.34 6.15 4.87
C TYR A 57 -19.45 6.67 3.94
N PRO A 58 -20.07 7.85 4.17
CA PRO A 58 -21.09 8.37 3.27
C PRO A 58 -20.59 8.58 1.84
N GLY A 59 -19.36 9.07 1.68
CA GLY A 59 -18.73 9.21 0.37
C GLY A 59 -18.48 7.87 -0.31
N LYS A 60 -17.87 6.90 0.39
CA LYS A 60 -17.65 5.55 -0.14
C LYS A 60 -18.96 4.81 -0.44
N PHE A 61 -20.01 5.04 0.35
CA PHE A 61 -21.36 4.53 0.12
C PHE A 61 -21.91 5.06 -1.20
N LEU A 62 -21.92 6.38 -1.41
CA LEU A 62 -22.43 6.99 -2.65
C LEU A 62 -21.65 6.49 -3.85
N MET A 63 -20.31 6.49 -3.76
CA MET A 63 -19.43 5.97 -4.81
C MET A 63 -19.75 4.52 -5.16
N ALA A 64 -19.80 3.63 -4.16
CA ALA A 64 -20.02 2.20 -4.40
C ALA A 64 -21.41 1.93 -4.98
N VAL A 65 -22.45 2.58 -4.44
CA VAL A 65 -23.84 2.40 -4.92
C VAL A 65 -24.02 2.94 -6.34
N SER A 66 -23.46 4.11 -6.67
CA SER A 66 -23.48 4.63 -8.04
C SER A 66 -22.77 3.69 -9.00
N LEU A 67 -21.55 3.26 -8.66
CA LEU A 67 -20.75 2.36 -9.52
C LEU A 67 -21.37 0.96 -9.66
N ALA A 68 -22.10 0.48 -8.66
CA ALA A 68 -22.83 -0.79 -8.72
C ALA A 68 -24.05 -0.71 -9.66
N ASN A 69 -24.57 0.49 -9.92
CA ASN A 69 -25.63 0.76 -10.89
C ASN A 69 -25.06 1.25 -12.25
N ASP A 70 -23.77 1.06 -12.51
CA ASP A 70 -23.05 1.52 -13.71
C ASP A 70 -23.15 3.04 -13.96
N ILE A 71 -23.37 3.82 -12.90
CA ILE A 71 -23.42 5.28 -12.93
C ILE A 71 -22.11 5.84 -12.39
N PHE A 72 -21.44 6.69 -13.17
CA PHE A 72 -20.28 7.42 -12.68
C PHE A 72 -20.74 8.62 -11.82
N PRO A 73 -20.31 8.72 -10.55
CA PRO A 73 -20.85 9.72 -9.62
C PRO A 73 -20.20 11.09 -9.81
N TYR A 74 -20.72 11.90 -10.74
CA TYR A 74 -20.22 13.27 -10.96
C TYR A 74 -20.72 14.27 -9.91
N TRP A 75 -21.92 14.06 -9.38
CA TRP A 75 -22.62 15.00 -8.50
C TRP A 75 -23.17 14.30 -7.26
N ASN A 76 -23.02 14.94 -6.10
CA ASN A 76 -23.61 14.49 -4.85
C ASN A 76 -24.80 15.39 -4.52
N PRO A 77 -26.05 14.91 -4.68
CA PRO A 77 -27.24 15.71 -4.39
C PRO A 77 -27.56 15.83 -2.89
N PHE A 78 -26.88 15.06 -2.04
CA PHE A 78 -27.24 14.92 -0.62
C PHE A 78 -26.53 15.91 0.30
N ALA A 79 -25.42 16.50 -0.13
CA ALA A 79 -24.63 17.44 0.66
C ALA A 79 -24.78 18.87 0.13
N PHE A 80 -25.00 19.85 1.01
CA PHE A 80 -24.97 21.29 0.70
C PHE A 80 -25.81 21.73 -0.51
N SER A 81 -27.00 21.16 -0.69
CA SER A 81 -27.86 21.38 -1.88
C SER A 81 -27.24 20.94 -3.21
N GLY A 82 -26.18 20.15 -3.16
CA GLY A 82 -25.45 19.62 -4.30
C GLY A 82 -23.96 20.01 -4.30
N THR A 83 -23.07 19.03 -4.44
CA THR A 83 -21.63 19.27 -4.61
C THR A 83 -21.03 18.45 -5.76
N PRO A 84 -19.97 18.96 -6.42
CA PRO A 84 -19.26 18.22 -7.47
C PRO A 84 -18.47 17.06 -6.84
N PHE A 85 -19.09 15.87 -6.82
CA PHE A 85 -18.55 14.71 -6.12
C PHE A 85 -17.25 14.19 -6.72
N PHE A 86 -17.15 14.18 -8.06
CA PHE A 86 -15.92 13.75 -8.73
C PHE A 86 -14.73 14.69 -8.48
N ALA A 87 -15.00 15.96 -8.16
CA ALA A 87 -13.96 16.93 -7.85
C ALA A 87 -13.42 16.81 -6.41
N ASP A 88 -14.01 15.95 -5.56
CA ASP A 88 -13.48 15.68 -4.22
C ASP A 88 -12.45 14.55 -4.28
N PRO A 89 -11.14 14.85 -4.20
CA PRO A 89 -10.12 13.83 -4.27
C PRO A 89 -10.21 12.86 -3.08
N GLN A 90 -10.74 13.27 -1.92
CA GLN A 90 -10.73 12.50 -0.68
C GLN A 90 -11.54 11.21 -0.76
N ILE A 91 -12.48 11.13 -1.69
CA ILE A 91 -13.27 9.91 -1.92
C ILE A 91 -12.43 8.85 -2.64
N GLY A 92 -11.42 9.26 -3.42
CA GLY A 92 -10.58 8.35 -4.18
C GLY A 92 -11.38 7.52 -5.19
N ILE A 93 -12.29 8.15 -5.94
CA ILE A 93 -13.16 7.45 -6.92
C ILE A 93 -12.34 6.67 -7.93
N LEU A 94 -11.19 7.22 -8.37
CA LEU A 94 -10.29 6.59 -9.31
C LEU A 94 -9.32 5.59 -8.66
N TYR A 95 -9.34 5.44 -7.34
CA TYR A 95 -8.46 4.53 -6.63
C TYR A 95 -8.94 3.07 -6.78
N PRO A 96 -8.16 2.17 -7.40
CA PRO A 96 -8.65 0.85 -7.80
C PRO A 96 -9.17 -0.03 -6.66
N LEU A 97 -8.59 0.04 -5.45
CA LEU A 97 -9.03 -0.80 -4.34
C LEU A 97 -10.44 -0.42 -3.85
N ASN A 98 -10.87 0.83 -4.08
CA ASN A 98 -12.22 1.27 -3.73
C ASN A 98 -13.30 0.63 -4.61
N TYR A 99 -12.96 0.23 -5.85
CA TYR A 99 -13.91 -0.43 -6.75
C TYR A 99 -14.38 -1.79 -6.21
N VAL A 100 -13.62 -2.42 -5.32
CA VAL A 100 -14.03 -3.67 -4.67
C VAL A 100 -15.36 -3.50 -3.93
N MET A 101 -15.62 -2.32 -3.37
CA MET A 101 -16.85 -2.02 -2.62
C MET A 101 -18.12 -2.21 -3.45
N LYS A 102 -18.08 -1.93 -4.77
CA LYS A 102 -19.26 -2.02 -5.64
C LYS A 102 -19.85 -3.43 -5.67
N TYR A 103 -19.00 -4.46 -5.54
CA TYR A 103 -19.42 -5.86 -5.56
C TYR A 103 -20.10 -6.32 -4.26
N PHE A 104 -20.06 -5.49 -3.21
CA PHE A 104 -20.71 -5.75 -1.93
C PHE A 104 -21.97 -4.90 -1.73
N VAL A 105 -22.40 -4.15 -2.74
CA VAL A 105 -23.67 -3.41 -2.71
C VAL A 105 -24.82 -4.39 -2.86
N SER A 106 -25.79 -4.32 -1.95
CA SER A 106 -27.02 -5.10 -1.99
C SER A 106 -28.21 -4.22 -1.65
N ASN A 107 -29.29 -4.31 -2.42
CA ASN A 107 -30.49 -3.47 -2.27
C ASN A 107 -30.17 -1.97 -2.18
N ASN A 108 -29.28 -1.48 -3.05
CA ASN A 108 -28.78 -0.09 -3.06
C ASN A 108 -28.21 0.40 -1.72
N SER A 109 -27.65 -0.52 -0.93
CA SER A 109 -27.00 -0.22 0.33
C SER A 109 -25.63 -0.91 0.39
N LEU A 110 -24.66 -0.23 1.01
CA LEU A 110 -23.34 -0.76 1.32
C LEU A 110 -23.22 -0.93 2.83
N ASN A 111 -22.88 -2.11 3.31
CA ASN A 111 -22.63 -2.31 4.74
C ASN A 111 -21.33 -1.60 5.16
N PRO A 112 -21.32 -0.76 6.22
CA PRO A 112 -20.10 -0.07 6.67
C PRO A 112 -18.94 -1.00 7.02
N LEU A 113 -19.24 -2.26 7.40
CA LEU A 113 -18.25 -3.30 7.66
C LEU A 113 -17.34 -3.56 6.45
N VAL A 114 -17.86 -3.41 5.22
CA VAL A 114 -17.08 -3.58 3.98
C VAL A 114 -15.99 -2.52 3.90
N VAL A 115 -16.34 -1.26 4.19
CA VAL A 115 -15.40 -0.13 4.13
C VAL A 115 -14.32 -0.26 5.21
N GLN A 116 -14.69 -0.69 6.42
CA GLN A 116 -13.74 -0.98 7.50
C GLN A 116 -12.78 -2.11 7.12
N ASN A 117 -13.29 -3.20 6.52
CA ASN A 117 -12.44 -4.31 6.08
C ASN A 117 -11.48 -3.91 4.96
N ILE A 118 -11.84 -2.92 4.14
CA ILE A 118 -10.91 -2.33 3.17
C ILE A 118 -9.81 -1.56 3.89
N ILE A 119 -10.10 -0.80 4.95
CA ILE A 119 -9.07 -0.17 5.78
C ILE A 119 -8.12 -1.24 6.35
N VAL A 120 -8.65 -2.33 6.91
CA VAL A 120 -7.85 -3.46 7.41
C VAL A 120 -6.97 -4.08 6.31
N LEU A 121 -7.49 -4.20 5.09
CA LEU A 121 -6.71 -4.65 3.93
C LEU A 121 -5.52 -3.74 3.65
N HIS A 122 -5.66 -2.41 3.79
CA HIS A 122 -4.56 -1.47 3.63
C HIS A 122 -3.47 -1.66 4.69
N PHE A 123 -3.84 -1.94 5.94
CA PHE A 123 -2.87 -2.30 6.99
C PHE A 123 -2.13 -3.60 6.64
N PHE A 124 -2.83 -4.62 6.14
CA PHE A 124 -2.15 -5.83 5.68
C PHE A 124 -1.16 -5.53 4.53
N LEU A 125 -1.60 -4.79 3.50
CA LEU A 125 -0.76 -4.43 2.36
C LEU A 125 0.46 -3.60 2.77
N ALA A 126 0.29 -2.59 3.63
CA ALA A 126 1.38 -1.79 4.17
C ALA A 126 2.42 -2.66 4.88
N SER A 127 1.97 -3.66 5.65
CA SER A 127 2.87 -4.57 6.37
C SER A 127 3.71 -5.40 5.40
N VAL A 128 3.06 -5.92 4.34
CA VAL A 128 3.73 -6.71 3.29
C VAL A 128 4.70 -5.84 2.49
N PHE A 129 4.31 -4.63 2.11
CA PHE A 129 5.16 -3.74 1.34
C PHE A 129 6.40 -3.30 2.12
N ALA A 130 6.23 -2.98 3.40
CA ALA A 130 7.35 -2.66 4.29
C ALA A 130 8.27 -3.87 4.52
N TYR A 131 7.70 -5.07 4.66
CA TYR A 131 8.48 -6.32 4.71
C TYR A 131 9.34 -6.53 3.44
N LEU A 132 8.73 -6.36 2.26
CA LEU A 132 9.42 -6.51 0.98
C LEU A 132 10.55 -5.48 0.83
N PHE A 133 10.28 -4.22 1.19
CA PHE A 133 11.30 -3.15 1.19
C PHE A 133 12.48 -3.47 2.10
N ALA A 134 12.21 -3.86 3.35
CA ALA A 134 13.22 -4.24 4.33
C ALA A 134 14.08 -5.41 3.86
N LYS A 135 13.47 -6.38 3.18
CA LYS A 135 14.21 -7.49 2.56
C LYS A 135 15.12 -7.03 1.43
N GLU A 136 14.66 -6.09 0.61
CA GLU A 136 15.47 -5.58 -0.49
C GLU A 136 16.67 -4.75 0.00
N LEU A 137 16.55 -4.15 1.19
CA LEU A 137 17.66 -3.59 1.98
C LEU A 137 18.65 -4.63 2.54
N LYS A 138 18.45 -5.92 2.25
CA LYS A 138 19.26 -7.06 2.70
C LYS A 138 19.18 -7.37 4.20
N LEU A 139 18.10 -6.94 4.87
CA LEU A 139 17.80 -7.42 6.21
C LEU A 139 17.43 -8.91 6.18
N ASN A 140 17.69 -9.61 7.30
CA ASN A 140 17.23 -10.99 7.44
C ASN A 140 15.69 -11.03 7.59
N LYS A 141 15.08 -12.19 7.35
CA LYS A 141 13.61 -12.32 7.26
C LYS A 141 12.88 -11.90 8.53
N LEU A 142 13.44 -12.22 9.69
CA LEU A 142 12.86 -11.82 10.98
C LEU A 142 12.91 -10.30 11.16
N ALA A 143 14.06 -9.67 10.87
CA ALA A 143 14.20 -8.22 10.93
C ALA A 143 13.28 -7.52 9.92
N SER A 144 13.10 -8.08 8.71
CA SER A 144 12.14 -7.57 7.74
C SER A 144 10.70 -7.69 8.22
N PHE A 145 10.35 -8.79 8.88
CA PHE A 145 9.02 -8.99 9.47
C PHE A 145 8.74 -7.97 10.56
N VAL A 146 9.71 -7.78 11.47
CA VAL A 146 9.63 -6.75 12.52
C VAL A 146 9.53 -5.35 11.92
N PHE A 147 10.29 -5.04 10.86
CA PHE A 147 10.17 -3.76 10.15
C PHE A 147 8.77 -3.54 9.58
N GLY A 148 8.20 -4.57 8.95
CA GLY A 148 6.82 -4.53 8.44
C GLY A 148 5.81 -4.19 9.53
N MET A 149 5.95 -4.81 10.71
CA MET A 149 5.09 -4.50 11.85
C MET A 149 5.31 -3.08 12.39
N ILE A 150 6.56 -2.65 12.58
CA ILE A 150 6.86 -1.33 13.15
C ILE A 150 6.32 -0.21 12.25
N TYR A 151 6.49 -0.33 10.93
CA TYR A 151 5.98 0.65 9.98
C TYR A 151 4.45 0.75 10.07
N THR A 152 3.76 -0.38 9.96
CA THR A 152 2.31 -0.41 9.81
C THR A 152 1.54 -0.18 11.10
N TYR A 153 2.04 -0.68 12.24
CA TYR A 153 1.37 -0.53 13.54
C TYR A 153 2.00 0.61 14.36
N SER A 154 2.68 1.54 13.69
CA SER A 154 3.13 2.78 14.32
C SER A 154 1.94 3.61 14.81
N ALA A 155 2.16 4.41 15.85
CA ALA A 155 1.11 5.28 16.41
C ALA A 155 0.47 6.18 15.34
N PHE A 156 1.27 6.68 14.39
CA PHE A 156 0.78 7.50 13.28
C PHE A 156 -0.27 6.76 12.43
N MET A 157 0.03 5.52 12.01
CA MET A 157 -0.89 4.71 11.21
C MET A 157 -2.17 4.37 11.98
N ILE A 158 -2.04 3.96 13.25
CA ILE A 158 -3.18 3.57 14.09
C ILE A 158 -4.11 4.76 14.36
N ILE A 159 -3.56 5.92 14.75
CA ILE A 159 -4.36 7.12 15.02
C ILE A 159 -5.09 7.60 13.76
N HIS A 160 -4.45 7.49 12.59
CA HIS A 160 -5.05 7.91 11.33
C HIS A 160 -5.87 6.82 10.62
N MET A 161 -6.20 5.71 11.29
CA MET A 161 -7.04 4.68 10.68
C MET A 161 -8.44 5.20 10.29
N MET A 162 -8.88 6.30 10.92
CA MET A 162 -10.15 6.99 10.65
C MET A 162 -10.08 7.82 9.35
N HIS A 163 -8.88 8.24 8.96
CA HIS A 163 -8.61 9.12 7.82
C HIS A 163 -8.25 8.28 6.59
N MET A 164 -9.28 7.69 5.97
CA MET A 164 -9.10 6.65 4.97
C MET A 164 -8.24 7.08 3.77
N ASN A 165 -8.41 8.31 3.29
CA ASN A 165 -7.60 8.88 2.20
C ASN A 165 -6.11 8.99 2.54
N LEU A 166 -5.77 9.41 3.76
CA LEU A 166 -4.40 9.49 4.22
C LEU A 166 -3.75 8.11 4.22
N LEU A 167 -4.46 7.10 4.72
CA LEU A 167 -4.02 5.70 4.72
C LEU A 167 -3.86 5.17 3.28
N GLU A 168 -4.88 5.31 2.44
CA GLU A 168 -4.88 4.89 1.03
C GLU A 168 -3.70 5.48 0.26
N SER A 169 -3.30 6.72 0.59
CA SER A 169 -2.10 7.35 0.02
C SER A 169 -0.79 6.84 0.61
N LEU A 170 -0.70 6.67 1.94
CA LEU A 170 0.56 6.39 2.63
C LEU A 170 1.11 4.99 2.36
N ILE A 171 0.24 3.97 2.27
CA ILE A 171 0.67 2.57 2.22
C ILE A 171 1.59 2.23 1.04
N TRP A 172 1.58 3.04 -0.01
CA TRP A 172 2.32 2.77 -1.25
C TRP A 172 3.80 3.15 -1.18
N LEU A 173 4.22 3.98 -0.22
CA LEU A 173 5.60 4.43 -0.11
C LEU A 173 6.61 3.26 0.01
N PRO A 174 6.44 2.29 0.93
CA PRO A 174 7.39 1.19 1.03
C PRO A 174 7.45 0.36 -0.24
N PHE A 175 6.33 0.21 -0.96
CA PHE A 175 6.32 -0.55 -2.21
C PHE A 175 7.05 0.18 -3.33
N ALA A 176 6.88 1.50 -3.44
CA ALA A 176 7.64 2.31 -4.39
C ALA A 176 9.15 2.24 -4.11
N LEU A 177 9.56 2.32 -2.84
CA LEU A 177 10.96 2.18 -2.43
C LEU A 177 11.51 0.78 -2.71
N TYR A 178 10.71 -0.27 -2.46
CA TYR A 178 11.05 -1.65 -2.80
C TYR A 178 11.32 -1.81 -4.30
N LEU A 179 10.43 -1.31 -5.15
CA LEU A 179 10.56 -1.39 -6.61
C LEU A 179 11.77 -0.59 -7.11
N PHE A 180 12.01 0.59 -6.53
CA PHE A 180 13.20 1.40 -6.85
C PHE A 180 14.50 0.68 -6.49
N LEU A 181 14.56 0.01 -5.33
CA LEU A 181 15.72 -0.81 -4.96
C LEU A 181 15.88 -2.04 -5.87
N LYS A 182 14.77 -2.70 -6.23
CA LYS A 182 14.79 -3.79 -7.21
C LYS A 182 15.40 -3.33 -8.52
N PHE A 183 15.02 -2.16 -9.02
CA PHE A 183 15.65 -1.55 -10.18
C PHE A 183 17.17 -1.38 -9.98
N ILE A 184 17.62 -0.79 -8.87
CA ILE A 184 19.05 -0.57 -8.59
C ILE A 184 19.85 -1.88 -8.61
N ASN A 185 19.24 -2.97 -8.13
CA ASN A 185 19.89 -4.27 -7.98
C ASN A 185 19.84 -5.12 -9.27
N THR A 186 18.81 -4.96 -10.11
CA THR A 186 18.62 -5.81 -11.30
C THR A 186 18.75 -5.05 -12.63
N ASN A 187 18.82 -3.72 -12.62
CA ASN A 187 18.79 -2.82 -13.79
C ASN A 187 17.60 -3.07 -14.74
N LYS A 188 16.46 -3.54 -14.23
CA LYS A 188 15.27 -3.81 -15.05
C LYS A 188 14.30 -2.63 -15.00
N PHE A 189 14.19 -1.87 -16.08
CA PHE A 189 13.44 -0.61 -16.13
C PHE A 189 11.94 -0.75 -15.84
N TYR A 190 11.33 -1.91 -16.06
CA TYR A 190 9.91 -2.08 -15.72
C TYR A 190 9.63 -1.84 -14.23
N PHE A 191 10.59 -2.03 -13.33
CA PHE A 191 10.43 -1.72 -11.92
C PHE A 191 10.24 -0.21 -11.67
N ILE A 192 10.81 0.65 -12.51
CA ILE A 192 10.61 2.10 -12.44
C ILE A 192 9.22 2.48 -12.92
N ILE A 193 8.72 1.80 -13.97
CA ILE A 193 7.33 1.96 -14.42
C ILE A 193 6.37 1.56 -13.30
N LEU A 194 6.59 0.40 -12.67
CA LEU A 194 5.79 -0.05 -11.53
C LEU A 194 5.89 0.89 -10.33
N ALA A 195 7.07 1.48 -10.05
CA ALA A 195 7.23 2.47 -8.98
C ALA A 195 6.45 3.75 -9.29
N GLY A 196 6.47 4.23 -10.54
CA GLY A 196 5.66 5.35 -11.01
C GLY A 196 4.15 5.08 -10.87
N LEU A 197 3.69 3.89 -11.27
CA LEU A 197 2.29 3.46 -11.07
C LEU A 197 1.93 3.35 -9.59
N THR A 198 2.85 2.89 -8.74
CA THR A 198 2.65 2.84 -7.28
C THR A 198 2.51 4.23 -6.68
N MET A 199 3.31 5.20 -7.14
CA MET A 199 3.17 6.60 -6.73
C MET A 199 1.90 7.24 -7.29
N CYS A 200 1.45 6.83 -8.47
CA CYS A 200 0.13 7.19 -8.99
C CYS A 200 -0.99 6.68 -8.05
N LEU A 201 -0.94 5.43 -7.61
CA LEU A 201 -1.92 4.91 -6.64
C LEU A 201 -1.92 5.72 -5.33
N SER A 202 -0.76 6.23 -4.91
CA SER A 202 -0.64 7.10 -3.73
C SER A 202 -1.45 8.40 -3.86
N ILE A 203 -1.36 9.10 -4.99
CA ILE A 203 -2.14 10.32 -5.22
C ILE A 203 -3.62 10.01 -5.49
N LEU A 204 -3.93 8.90 -6.16
CA LEU A 204 -5.31 8.46 -6.37
C LEU A 204 -6.05 8.16 -5.06
N GLY A 205 -5.31 7.78 -4.00
CA GLY A 205 -5.82 7.62 -2.64
C GLY A 205 -6.41 8.91 -2.02
N GLY A 206 -6.24 10.06 -2.67
CA GLY A 206 -7.07 11.23 -2.37
C GLY A 206 -6.52 12.18 -1.31
N TYR A 207 -5.25 12.04 -0.92
CA TYR A 207 -4.61 12.93 0.04
C TYR A 207 -3.30 13.52 -0.53
N PRO A 208 -3.37 14.67 -1.24
CA PRO A 208 -2.23 15.28 -1.92
C PRO A 208 -1.02 15.54 -1.01
N GLN A 209 -1.27 15.89 0.26
CA GLN A 209 -0.20 16.16 1.22
C GLN A 209 0.64 14.90 1.50
N THR A 210 0.02 13.74 1.70
CA THR A 210 0.73 12.46 1.91
C THR A 210 1.46 12.04 0.64
N PHE A 211 0.86 12.24 -0.54
CA PHE A 211 1.54 12.00 -1.80
C PHE A 211 2.84 12.83 -1.91
N VAL A 212 2.79 14.13 -1.60
CA VAL A 212 3.97 15.00 -1.62
C VAL A 212 5.04 14.49 -0.65
N PHE A 213 4.67 14.09 0.58
CA PHE A 213 5.63 13.51 1.52
C PHE A 213 6.26 12.20 1.02
N ASN A 214 5.46 11.31 0.44
CA ASN A 214 5.95 10.08 -0.17
C ASN A 214 6.94 10.38 -1.31
N PHE A 215 6.63 11.39 -2.12
CA PHE A 215 7.47 11.82 -3.23
C PHE A 215 8.79 12.44 -2.77
N ILE A 216 8.74 13.30 -1.75
CA ILE A 216 9.94 13.89 -1.12
C ILE A 216 10.82 12.77 -0.56
N PHE A 217 10.24 11.80 0.16
CA PHE A 217 11.01 10.71 0.73
C PHE A 217 11.67 9.84 -0.35
N LEU A 218 10.93 9.47 -1.40
CA LEU A 218 11.46 8.73 -2.55
C LEU A 218 12.56 9.53 -3.28
N GLY A 219 12.38 10.84 -3.42
CA GLY A 219 13.36 11.75 -4.00
C GLY A 219 14.66 11.80 -3.20
N LEU A 220 14.57 12.00 -1.87
CA LEU A 220 15.73 11.97 -0.98
C LEU A 220 16.44 10.60 -1.01
N PHE A 221 15.66 9.52 -1.06
CA PHE A 221 16.19 8.18 -1.19
C PHE A 221 16.93 7.97 -2.53
N ALA A 222 16.37 8.43 -3.64
CA ALA A 222 17.01 8.39 -4.95
C ALA A 222 18.29 9.25 -4.98
N LEU A 223 18.26 10.46 -4.38
CA LEU A 223 19.42 11.34 -4.26
C LEU A 223 20.58 10.68 -3.53
N TYR A 224 20.29 9.93 -2.46
CA TYR A 224 21.31 9.14 -1.75
C TYR A 224 22.01 8.13 -2.68
N TYR A 225 21.26 7.38 -3.50
CA TYR A 225 21.84 6.40 -4.44
C TYR A 225 22.54 7.06 -5.63
N ILE A 226 22.06 8.21 -6.09
CA ILE A 226 22.73 9.03 -7.12
C ILE A 226 24.09 9.49 -6.58
N TYR A 227 24.12 10.07 -5.37
CA TYR A 227 25.35 10.51 -4.72
C TYR A 227 26.34 9.35 -4.53
N LYS A 228 25.86 8.19 -4.08
CA LYS A 228 26.69 6.98 -3.94
C LYS A 228 27.31 6.56 -5.28
N SER A 229 26.52 6.57 -6.36
CA SER A 229 26.97 6.18 -7.71
C SER A 229 27.93 7.20 -8.33
N TYR A 230 27.73 8.48 -8.04
CA TYR A 230 28.64 9.56 -8.42
C TYR A 230 30.00 9.41 -7.72
N LYS A 231 30.00 9.13 -6.40
CA LYS A 231 31.23 8.91 -5.64
C LYS A 231 32.01 7.68 -6.13
N SER A 232 31.32 6.64 -6.60
CA SER A 232 31.94 5.48 -7.25
C SER A 232 32.34 5.70 -8.72
N LYS A 233 32.19 6.93 -9.25
CA LYS A 233 32.48 7.31 -10.64
C LYS A 233 31.70 6.51 -11.70
N ASP A 234 30.50 6.04 -11.37
CA ASP A 234 29.62 5.33 -12.31
C ASP A 234 28.63 6.31 -12.97
N ASN A 235 29.12 7.07 -13.96
CA ASN A 235 28.33 8.09 -14.65
C ASN A 235 27.10 7.51 -15.37
N LYS A 236 27.21 6.26 -15.88
CA LYS A 236 26.07 5.60 -16.54
C LYS A 236 24.94 5.36 -15.55
N LYS A 237 25.26 4.85 -14.36
CA LYS A 237 24.26 4.60 -13.31
C LYS A 237 23.66 5.90 -12.76
N VAL A 238 24.45 6.96 -12.64
CA VAL A 238 23.93 8.29 -12.28
C VAL A 238 22.87 8.76 -13.27
N ILE A 239 23.17 8.73 -14.58
CA ILE A 239 22.22 9.13 -15.63
C ILE A 239 20.97 8.25 -15.59
N GLN A 240 21.12 6.93 -15.44
CA GLN A 240 19.99 6.01 -15.33
C GLN A 240 19.08 6.33 -14.14
N LEU A 241 19.65 6.65 -12.98
CA LEU A 241 18.87 7.01 -11.79
C LEU A 241 18.13 8.34 -11.96
N ILE A 242 18.77 9.34 -12.58
CA ILE A 242 18.12 10.62 -12.89
C ILE A 242 16.94 10.41 -13.83
N ILE A 243 17.14 9.67 -14.93
CA ILE A 243 16.08 9.32 -15.88
C ILE A 243 14.95 8.56 -15.17
N SER A 244 15.29 7.65 -14.26
CA SER A 244 14.31 6.87 -13.51
C SER A 244 13.42 7.73 -12.63
N VAL A 245 14.00 8.71 -11.93
CA VAL A 245 13.23 9.69 -11.14
C VAL A 245 12.30 10.49 -12.05
N ILE A 246 12.80 11.00 -13.19
CA ILE A 246 11.98 11.74 -14.16
C ILE A 246 10.80 10.89 -14.66
N ILE A 247 11.02 9.62 -14.98
CA ILE A 247 9.96 8.70 -15.41
C ILE A 247 8.92 8.52 -14.30
N ILE A 248 9.34 8.34 -13.04
CA ILE A 248 8.41 8.23 -11.91
C ILE A 248 7.57 9.50 -11.80
N VAL A 249 8.19 10.69 -11.89
CA VAL A 249 7.49 11.99 -11.86
C VAL A 249 6.44 12.06 -12.96
N ILE A 250 6.83 11.74 -14.21
CA ILE A 250 5.94 11.83 -15.38
C ILE A 250 4.76 10.86 -15.25
N ILE A 251 5.01 9.61 -14.85
CA ILE A 251 3.94 8.62 -14.68
C ILE A 251 2.99 9.03 -13.55
N SER A 252 3.52 9.43 -12.39
CA SER A 252 2.68 9.83 -11.27
C SER A 252 1.89 11.11 -11.58
N GLY A 253 2.54 12.12 -12.18
CA GLY A 253 1.94 13.42 -12.47
C GLY A 253 0.96 13.40 -13.64
N GLY A 254 1.27 12.65 -14.69
CA GLY A 254 0.44 12.58 -15.90
C GLY A 254 -0.85 11.80 -15.71
N ILE A 255 -0.89 10.84 -14.77
CA ILE A 255 -2.13 10.13 -14.44
C ILE A 255 -2.91 10.89 -13.35
N SER A 256 -2.22 11.57 -12.44
CA SER A 256 -2.90 12.37 -11.41
C SER A 256 -3.61 13.61 -11.94
N SER A 257 -3.21 14.13 -13.10
CA SER A 257 -3.87 15.30 -13.71
C SER A 257 -5.32 15.04 -14.13
N PHE A 258 -5.81 13.80 -14.07
CA PHE A 258 -7.22 13.47 -14.27
C PHE A 258 -8.06 13.61 -12.99
N GLN A 259 -7.43 13.73 -11.82
CA GLN A 259 -8.09 13.85 -10.51
C GLN A 259 -7.89 15.23 -9.86
N LEU A 260 -6.94 16.03 -10.35
CA LEU A 260 -6.68 17.42 -9.94
C LEU A 260 -7.34 18.40 -10.90
#